data_AF-A0A921GDG8-F1
#
_entry.id   AF-A0A921GDG8-F1
#
_cell.length_a   1.000
_cell.length_b   1.000
_cell.length_c   1.000
_cell.angle_alpha   90.00
_cell.angle_beta   90.00
_cell.angle_gamma   90.00
#
_symmetry.space_group_name_H-M   'P 1'
#
loop_
_entity.id
_entity.type
_entity.pdbx_description
1 polymer ?
#
loop_
_entity_poly.entity_id
_entity_poly.type
_entity_poly.pdbx_seq_one_letter_code
_entity_poly.pdbx_strand_id
1 'polypeptide(L)' 'MPGEKDLAARARAWLEARPGLLTAGAFLAVVALVAVIAWFVVFSGLSGPVQFIYDSF' A
#
# COMPACT_ATOMS: atom_id res chain seq x y z
N MET A 1 -8.08 25.89 14.22
CA MET A 1 -9.03 25.00 14.93
C MET A 1 -8.25 24.08 15.86
N PRO A 2 -8.58 23.95 17.15
CA PRO A 2 -7.81 23.15 18.11
C PRO A 2 -7.99 21.63 17.98
N GLY A 3 -8.94 21.14 17.16
CA GLY A 3 -9.39 19.74 17.21
C GLY A 3 -8.47 18.66 16.60
N GLU A 4 -7.67 18.97 15.59
CA GLU A 4 -6.87 17.94 14.89
C GLU A 4 -5.64 17.47 15.68
N LYS A 5 -4.98 18.40 16.38
CA LYS A 5 -3.77 18.09 17.16
C LYS A 5 -4.10 17.23 18.38
N ASP A 6 -5.25 17.50 19.02
CA ASP A 6 -5.78 16.67 20.11
C ASP A 6 -6.23 15.29 19.62
N LEU A 7 -6.83 15.19 18.44
CA LEU A 7 -7.22 13.91 17.86
C LEU A 7 -5.99 13.03 17.56
N ALA A 8 -4.97 13.61 16.93
CA ALA A 8 -3.72 12.91 16.62
C ALA A 8 -2.99 12.44 17.90
N ALA A 9 -2.94 13.28 18.93
CA ALA A 9 -2.35 12.92 20.22
C ALA A 9 -3.10 11.77 20.91
N ARG A 10 -4.44 11.79 20.87
CA ARG A 10 -5.29 10.73 21.43
C ARG A 10 -5.19 9.42 20.67
N ALA A 11 -5.15 9.49 19.33
CA ALA A 11 -4.93 8.33 18.48
C ALA A 11 -3.56 7.69 18.75
N ARG A 12 -2.52 8.53 18.92
CA ARG A 12 -1.16 8.06 19.23
C ARG A 12 -1.09 7.37 20.59
N ALA A 13 -1.66 7.95 21.65
CA ALA A 13 -1.73 7.33 22.97
C ALA A 13 -2.52 6.00 22.97
N TRP A 14 -3.58 5.92 22.16
CA TRP A 14 -4.39 4.70 22.02
C TRP A 14 -3.66 3.57 21.27
N LEU A 15 -2.82 3.93 20.29
CA LEU A 15 -1.94 3.01 19.55
C LEU A 15 -0.74 2.56 20.38
N GLU A 16 -0.14 3.45 21.18
CA GLU A 16 0.93 3.12 22.13
C GLU A 16 0.45 2.10 23.18
N ALA A 17 -0.81 2.21 23.62
CA ALA A 17 -1.42 1.23 24.52
C ALA A 17 -1.66 -0.15 23.88
N ARG A 18 -1.56 -0.29 22.55
CA ARG A 18 -1.87 -1.52 21.80
C ARG A 18 -0.84 -1.73 20.68
N PRO A 19 0.42 -2.05 21.00
CA PRO A 19 1.49 -2.18 20.02
C PRO A 19 1.20 -3.23 18.94
N GLY A 20 0.43 -4.28 19.26
CA GLY A 20 0.00 -5.28 18.29
C GLY A 20 -0.91 -4.76 17.17
N LEU A 21 -1.65 -3.68 17.41
CA LEU A 21 -2.49 -3.06 16.36
C LEU A 21 -1.66 -2.28 15.35
N LEU A 22 -0.58 -1.64 15.80
CA LEU A 22 0.35 -0.95 14.90
C LEU A 22 1.04 -1.94 13.98
N THR A 23 1.54 -3.06 14.52
CA THR A 23 2.20 -4.09 13.73
C THR A 23 1.22 -4.79 12.78
N ALA A 24 0.02 -5.13 13.24
CA ALA A 24 -1.03 -5.70 12.39
C ALA A 24 -1.44 -4.73 11.27
N GLY A 25 -1.63 -3.44 11.60
CA GLY A 25 -1.96 -2.41 10.61
C GLY A 25 -0.86 -2.22 9.57
N ALA A 26 0.40 -2.18 10.00
CA ALA A 26 1.54 -2.11 9.08
C ALA A 26 1.64 -3.35 8.18
N PHE A 27 1.46 -4.54 8.73
CA PHE A 27 1.43 -5.78 7.97
C PHE A 27 0.32 -5.78 6.92
N LEU A 28 -0.90 -5.40 7.29
CA LEU A 28 -2.03 -5.29 6.37
C LEU A 28 -1.79 -4.26 5.26
N ALA A 29 -1.18 -3.12 5.59
CA ALA A 29 -0.82 -2.11 4.60
C ALA A 29 0.20 -2.65 3.58
N VAL A 30 1.21 -3.40 4.04
CA VAL A 30 2.18 -4.06 3.15
C VAL A 30 1.49 -5.10 2.25
N VAL A 31 0.64 -5.95 2.83
CA VAL A 31 -0.12 -6.95 2.05
C VAL A 31 -0.99 -6.30 0.99
N ALA A 32 -1.69 -5.22 1.34
CA ALA A 32 -2.51 -4.47 0.39
C ALA A 32 -1.67 -3.87 -0.74
N LEU A 33 -0.52 -3.28 -0.42
CA LEU A 33 0.40 -2.73 -1.42
C LEU A 33 0.90 -3.82 -2.38
N VAL A 34 1.33 -4.97 -1.84
CA VAL A 34 1.77 -6.11 -2.67
C VAL A 34 0.65 -6.59 -3.58
N ALA A 35 -0.59 -6.67 -3.09
CA ALA A 35 -1.74 -7.08 -3.90
C ALA A 35 -2.00 -6.10 -5.06
N VAL A 36 -1.93 -4.79 -4.81
CA VAL A 36 -2.08 -3.75 -5.84
C VAL A 36 -0.96 -3.85 -6.88
N ILE A 37 0.29 -4.02 -6.45
CA ILE A 37 1.43 -4.18 -7.35
C ILE A 37 1.29 -5.45 -8.18
N ALA A 38 0.93 -6.57 -7.57
CA ALA A 38 0.75 -7.84 -8.28
C ALA A 38 -0.38 -7.75 -9.32
N TRP A 39 -1.51 -7.15 -8.95
CA TRP A 39 -2.59 -6.85 -9.88
C TRP A 39 -2.09 -6.00 -11.05
N PHE A 40 -1.41 -4.89 -10.76
CA PHE A 40 -0.87 -4.03 -11.80
C PHE A 40 0.10 -4.75 -12.74
N VAL A 41 1.05 -5.54 -12.21
CA VAL A 41 2.01 -6.30 -13.03
C VAL A 41 1.29 -7.29 -13.96
N VAL A 42 0.31 -8.03 -13.43
CA VAL A 42 -0.45 -9.03 -14.21
C VAL A 42 -1.30 -8.37 -15.30
N PHE A 43 -1.94 -7.25 -15.02
CA PHE A 43 -2.96 -6.67 -15.92
C PHE A 43 -2.49 -5.47 -16.75
N SER A 44 -1.35 -4.84 -16.43
CA SER A 44 -0.87 -3.65 -17.14
C SER A 44 -0.32 -3.93 -18.54
N GLY A 45 -0.02 -5.18 -18.88
CA GLY A 45 0.65 -5.54 -20.13
C GLY A 45 2.14 -5.14 -20.17
N LEU A 46 2.69 -4.55 -19.11
CA LEU A 46 4.11 -4.18 -19.01
C LEU A 46 5.05 -5.39 -19.00
N SER A 47 4.55 -6.56 -18.59
CA SER A 47 5.29 -7.83 -18.65
C SER A 47 5.16 -8.55 -19.99
N GLY A 48 4.47 -7.96 -20.97
CA GLY A 48 4.37 -8.52 -22.31
C GLY A 48 5.72 -8.53 -23.06
N PRO A 49 5.89 -9.42 -24.05
CA PRO A 49 7.09 -9.40 -24.88
C PRO A 49 7.22 -8.04 -25.56
N VAL A 50 8.40 -7.46 -25.45
CA VAL A 50 8.73 -6.17 -26.06
C VAL A 50 8.45 -6.24 -27.55
N GLN A 51 7.49 -5.44 -28.04
CA GLN A 51 6.94 -5.56 -29.40
C GLN A 51 7.89 -5.11 -30.53
N PHE A 52 9.18 -4.91 -30.26
CA PHE A 52 10.17 -4.47 -31.27
C PHE A 52 10.33 -5.46 -32.45
N ILE A 53 9.77 -6.67 -32.39
CA ILE A 53 9.97 -7.72 -33.42
C ILE A 53 8.78 -7.82 -34.40
N TYR A 54 7.61 -7.22 -34.11
CA TYR A 54 6.41 -7.39 -34.96
C TYR A 54 6.04 -6.19 -35.84
N ASP A 55 6.73 -5.05 -35.71
CA ASP A 55 6.45 -3.84 -36.49
C ASP A 55 7.25 -3.79 -37.82
N SER A 56 7.70 -4.96 -38.32
CA SER A 56 8.57 -5.10 -39.49
C SER A 56 7.96 -5.94 -40.63
N PHE A 57 6.66 -6.26 -40.58
CA PHE A 57 5.96 -6.96 -41.67
C PHE A 57 4.62 -6.28 -41.99
#